data_AF-A0A5Q4ZKB3-F1
#
_entry.id   AF-A0A5Q4ZKB3-F1
#
_cell.length_a   1.000
_cell.length_b   1.000
_cell.length_c   1.000
_cell.angle_alpha   90.00
_cell.angle_beta   90.00
_cell.angle_gamma   90.00
#
_symmetry.space_group_name_H-M   'P 1'
#
loop_
_entity.id
_entity.type
_entity.pdbx_description
1 polymer ?
#
loop_
_entity_poly.entity_id
_entity_poly.type
_entity_poly.pdbx_seq_one_letter_code
_entity_poly.pdbx_strand_id
1 'polypeptide(L)'
;MKEQDPRPEAELMAERQRRFEEDLIDAYDEELEMEVDDRIIDGAEGFTPEHREARKMYFRELFRLQGELVKLQDWIVQTGHRLVVIFEGRDAAGKGGAIKRITQRLNPRVCRVAALPAPNNRERTQWYFQRYVSHLPAGGEMVLFDRSWYNRAGVERVMNFCSDEEYEEFFRSVPEFEKMLARSGVQILKYWFSITDEEQEIRFQNRIHDPLKQWKLSPMDLESRRRWEAYTQAKEVMLQRSHIPEAPWWVVQAVDKKRARLNCIHHMLSQVPYHEIEHSQIELPARVYHDEYSRQPVPSSMIVPEVY
;
A
#
# COMPACT_ATOMS: atom_id res chain seq x y z
N MET A 1 -47.55 11.17 7.73
CA MET A 1 -47.47 12.02 8.95
C MET A 1 -46.03 12.48 9.05
N LYS A 2 -45.79 13.80 9.09
CA LYS A 2 -44.43 14.38 9.13
C LYS A 2 -43.67 13.82 10.36
N GLU A 3 -42.70 12.95 10.15
CA GLU A 3 -41.60 12.81 11.12
C GLU A 3 -40.61 13.93 10.83
N GLN A 4 -41.00 15.17 11.16
CA GLN A 4 -40.00 16.17 11.47
C GLN A 4 -39.45 15.78 12.84
N ASP A 5 -38.17 15.46 12.89
CA ASP A 5 -37.46 15.23 14.13
C ASP A 5 -37.73 16.43 15.06
N PRO A 6 -38.42 16.23 16.21
CA PRO A 6 -38.93 17.33 17.03
C PRO A 6 -37.82 18.08 17.78
N ARG A 7 -36.56 17.67 17.63
CA ARG A 7 -35.40 18.23 18.32
C ARG A 7 -34.97 19.57 17.71
N PRO A 8 -34.58 20.57 18.51
CA PRO A 8 -34.06 21.85 18.02
C PRO A 8 -32.86 21.66 17.07
N GLU A 9 -32.73 22.52 16.04
CA GLU A 9 -31.63 22.46 15.07
C GLU A 9 -30.23 22.45 15.72
N ALA A 10 -30.06 23.20 16.82
CA ALA A 10 -28.81 23.21 17.57
C ALA A 10 -28.46 21.85 18.21
N GLU A 11 -29.47 21.09 18.64
CA GLU A 11 -29.30 19.76 19.23
C GLU A 11 -28.96 18.72 18.14
N LEU A 12 -29.60 18.84 16.97
CA LEU A 12 -29.27 18.05 15.77
C LEU A 12 -27.85 18.34 15.25
N MET A 13 -27.41 19.60 15.27
CA MET A 13 -26.03 19.97 14.89
C MET A 13 -25.01 19.44 15.90
N ALA A 14 -25.28 19.54 17.20
CA ALA A 14 -24.40 18.99 18.23
C ALA A 14 -24.33 17.45 18.21
N GLU A 15 -25.42 16.77 17.85
CA GLU A 15 -25.40 15.33 17.61
C GLU A 15 -24.59 14.97 16.35
N ARG A 16 -24.76 15.71 15.24
CA ARG A 16 -23.95 15.51 14.03
C ARG A 16 -22.45 15.72 14.30
N GLN A 17 -22.11 16.75 15.05
CA GLN A 17 -20.72 17.02 15.45
C GLN A 17 -20.15 15.88 16.31
N ARG A 18 -20.92 15.39 17.29
CA ARG A 18 -20.52 14.23 18.10
C ARG A 18 -20.34 12.96 17.28
N ARG A 19 -21.27 12.66 16.35
CA ARG A 19 -21.12 11.50 15.45
C ARG A 19 -19.91 11.63 14.53
N PHE A 20 -19.62 12.84 14.06
CA PHE A 20 -18.40 13.09 13.27
C PHE A 20 -17.13 12.88 14.12
N GLU A 21 -17.14 13.29 15.38
CA GLU A 21 -16.07 13.02 16.34
C GLU A 21 -15.94 11.52 16.64
N GLU A 22 -17.05 10.80 16.79
CA GLU A 22 -17.09 9.34 16.93
C GLU A 22 -16.55 8.64 15.68
N ASP A 23 -16.94 9.05 14.47
CA ASP A 23 -16.41 8.51 13.21
C ASP A 23 -14.88 8.75 13.09
N LEU A 24 -14.39 9.89 13.58
CA LEU A 24 -12.96 10.20 13.65
C LEU A 24 -12.24 9.31 14.67
N ILE A 25 -12.90 9.00 15.80
CA ILE A 25 -12.40 8.07 16.82
C ILE A 25 -12.39 6.65 16.26
N ASP A 26 -13.44 6.20 15.60
CA ASP A 26 -13.52 4.89 14.95
C ASP A 26 -12.43 4.76 13.87
N ALA A 27 -12.20 5.81 13.07
CA ALA A 27 -11.10 5.84 12.10
C ALA A 27 -9.70 5.81 12.77
N TYR A 28 -9.60 6.26 14.02
CA TYR A 28 -8.38 6.17 14.84
C TYR A 28 -8.25 4.78 15.49
N ASP A 29 -9.37 4.18 15.89
CA ASP A 29 -9.43 2.84 16.48
C ASP A 29 -9.17 1.76 15.43
N GLU A 30 -9.71 1.89 14.22
CA GLU A 30 -9.38 1.05 13.06
C GLU A 30 -7.87 1.10 12.74
N GLU A 31 -7.25 2.28 12.90
CA GLU A 31 -5.81 2.48 12.78
C GLU A 31 -5.02 1.77 13.91
N LEU A 32 -5.55 1.78 15.13
CA LEU A 32 -5.03 1.10 16.33
C LEU A 32 -5.23 -0.42 16.29
N GLU A 33 -6.29 -0.90 15.66
CA GLU A 33 -6.64 -2.30 15.40
C GLU A 33 -5.73 -2.93 14.34
N MET A 34 -5.40 -2.18 13.29
CA MET A 34 -4.39 -2.60 12.32
C MET A 34 -2.98 -2.70 12.91
N GLU A 35 -2.74 -2.10 14.09
CA GLU A 35 -1.55 -2.34 14.90
C GLU A 35 -1.69 -3.52 15.87
N VAL A 36 -2.87 -4.10 16.09
CA VAL A 36 -2.99 -5.36 16.86
C VAL A 36 -2.16 -6.48 16.23
N ASP A 37 -2.01 -6.45 14.89
CA ASP A 37 -1.02 -7.23 14.17
C ASP A 37 0.38 -7.02 14.78
N ASP A 38 0.84 -5.78 14.99
CA ASP A 38 2.16 -5.47 15.58
C ASP A 38 2.20 -5.52 17.13
N ARG A 39 1.06 -5.67 17.86
CA ARG A 39 0.97 -5.61 19.35
C ARG A 39 1.59 -6.78 20.10
N ILE A 40 1.73 -7.95 19.48
CA ILE A 40 2.34 -9.12 20.17
C ILE A 40 3.84 -8.87 20.48
N ILE A 41 4.47 -7.88 19.82
CA ILE A 41 5.90 -7.62 19.91
C ILE A 41 6.31 -7.00 21.25
N ASP A 42 5.45 -6.21 21.91
CA ASP A 42 5.92 -5.36 22.99
C ASP A 42 5.81 -5.96 24.40
N GLY A 43 5.14 -7.12 24.57
CA GLY A 43 4.90 -7.68 25.90
C GLY A 43 4.40 -6.62 26.92
N ALA A 44 4.69 -6.81 28.20
CA ALA A 44 4.39 -5.81 29.23
C ALA A 44 5.28 -4.54 29.15
N GLU A 45 6.26 -4.48 28.23
CA GLU A 45 7.22 -3.38 28.08
C GLU A 45 6.76 -2.28 27.09
N GLY A 46 5.68 -2.52 26.33
CA GLY A 46 5.06 -1.55 25.40
C GLY A 46 4.37 -0.33 26.04
N PHE A 47 4.44 -0.21 27.36
CA PHE A 47 3.68 0.77 28.14
C PHE A 47 4.51 1.95 28.64
N THR A 48 5.75 2.13 28.15
CA THR A 48 6.52 3.34 28.52
C THR A 48 5.85 4.60 27.94
N PRO A 49 5.83 5.72 28.68
CA PRO A 49 5.34 7.00 28.16
C PRO A 49 5.98 7.41 26.83
N GLU A 50 7.26 7.10 26.64
CA GLU A 50 8.03 7.39 25.45
C GLU A 50 7.52 6.63 24.22
N HIS A 51 7.21 5.33 24.37
CA HIS A 51 6.64 4.53 23.28
C HIS A 51 5.25 5.03 22.89
N ARG A 52 4.44 5.45 23.87
CA ARG A 52 3.12 6.03 23.62
C ARG A 52 3.22 7.33 22.82
N GLU A 53 4.16 8.20 23.18
CA GLU A 53 4.36 9.48 22.48
C GLU A 53 4.91 9.27 21.06
N ALA A 54 5.87 8.37 20.87
CA ALA A 54 6.37 8.01 19.55
C ALA A 54 5.26 7.44 18.63
N ARG A 55 4.35 6.64 19.19
CA ARG A 55 3.18 6.12 18.49
C ARG A 55 2.21 7.22 18.07
N LYS A 56 1.92 8.19 18.95
CA LYS A 56 1.09 9.35 18.61
C LYS A 56 1.71 10.19 17.50
N MET A 57 3.02 10.43 17.58
CA MET A 57 3.76 11.17 16.55
C MET A 57 3.66 10.46 15.19
N TYR A 58 3.88 9.14 15.15
CA TYR A 58 3.74 8.35 13.94
C TYR A 58 2.37 8.52 13.28
N PHE A 59 1.28 8.39 14.04
CA PHE A 59 -0.07 8.51 13.50
C PHE A 59 -0.39 9.92 13.03
N ARG A 60 0.03 10.94 13.77
CA ARG A 60 -0.14 12.34 13.36
C ARG A 60 0.52 12.59 12.00
N GLU A 61 1.76 12.14 11.82
CA GLU A 61 2.45 12.29 10.54
C GLU A 61 1.84 11.41 9.45
N LEU A 62 1.39 10.21 9.78
CA LEU A 62 0.75 9.32 8.82
C LEU A 62 -0.56 9.94 8.30
N PHE A 63 -1.42 10.48 9.16
CA PHE A 63 -2.65 11.15 8.74
C PHE A 63 -2.36 12.37 7.87
N ARG A 64 -1.37 13.18 8.24
CA ARG A 64 -0.93 14.31 7.43
C ARG A 64 -0.51 13.85 6.03
N LEU A 65 0.33 12.83 5.95
CA LEU A 65 0.80 12.28 4.67
C LEU A 65 -0.32 11.61 3.87
N GLN A 66 -1.29 10.96 4.52
CA GLN A 66 -2.46 10.39 3.85
C GLN A 66 -3.37 11.47 3.28
N GLY A 67 -3.51 12.63 3.96
CA GLY A 67 -4.18 13.79 3.39
C GLY A 67 -3.50 14.29 2.10
N GLU A 68 -2.16 14.33 2.11
CA GLU A 68 -1.38 14.68 0.91
C GLU A 68 -1.49 13.61 -0.21
N LEU A 69 -1.63 12.33 0.15
CA LEU A 69 -1.91 11.27 -0.84
C LEU A 69 -3.27 11.44 -1.51
N VAL A 70 -4.29 11.92 -0.79
CA VAL A 70 -5.60 12.25 -1.38
C VAL A 70 -5.46 13.38 -2.40
N LYS A 71 -4.72 14.45 -2.07
CA LYS A 71 -4.42 15.54 -3.02
C LYS A 71 -3.67 15.04 -4.26
N LEU A 72 -2.67 14.19 -4.05
CA LEU A 72 -1.93 13.54 -5.14
C LEU A 72 -2.88 12.74 -6.06
N GLN A 73 -3.80 11.97 -5.48
CA GLN A 73 -4.78 11.20 -6.24
C GLN A 73 -5.67 12.10 -7.09
N ASP A 74 -6.22 13.16 -6.51
CA ASP A 74 -7.14 14.07 -7.22
C ASP A 74 -6.41 14.76 -8.37
N TRP A 75 -5.15 15.18 -8.14
CA TRP A 75 -4.28 15.70 -9.18
C TRP A 75 -4.00 14.67 -10.29
N ILE A 76 -3.73 13.40 -9.95
CA ILE A 76 -3.53 12.32 -10.93
C ILE A 76 -4.75 12.19 -11.83
N VAL A 77 -5.95 12.13 -11.24
CA VAL A 77 -7.21 12.01 -12.00
C VAL A 77 -7.41 13.19 -12.92
N GLN A 78 -7.27 14.42 -12.40
CA GLN A 78 -7.53 15.63 -13.20
C GLN A 78 -6.54 15.81 -14.35
N THR A 79 -5.27 15.52 -14.13
CA THR A 79 -4.22 15.68 -15.14
C THR A 79 -4.10 14.51 -16.10
N GLY A 80 -4.73 13.37 -15.78
CA GLY A 80 -4.53 12.12 -16.51
C GLY A 80 -3.14 11.52 -16.30
N HIS A 81 -2.42 11.91 -15.24
CA HIS A 81 -1.08 11.41 -14.95
C HIS A 81 -1.09 9.89 -14.77
N ARG A 82 0.02 9.24 -15.12
CA ARG A 82 0.20 7.78 -15.01
C ARG A 82 1.38 7.48 -14.13
N LEU A 83 1.12 6.84 -12.99
CA LEU A 83 2.16 6.55 -12.01
C LEU A 83 2.27 5.06 -11.71
N VAL A 84 3.48 4.53 -11.85
CA VAL A 84 3.86 3.19 -11.42
C VAL A 84 4.81 3.30 -10.24
N VAL A 85 4.49 2.62 -9.14
CA VAL A 85 5.37 2.54 -7.97
C VAL A 85 5.70 1.08 -7.70
N ILE A 86 6.98 0.73 -7.73
CA ILE A 86 7.48 -0.63 -7.56
C ILE A 86 8.03 -0.78 -6.14
N PHE A 87 7.54 -1.77 -5.42
CA PHE A 87 8.02 -2.13 -4.10
C PHE A 87 8.78 -3.46 -4.20
N GLU A 88 10.10 -3.38 -4.16
CA GLU A 88 11.01 -4.52 -4.02
C GLU A 88 11.76 -4.45 -2.69
N GLY A 89 12.47 -5.52 -2.36
CA GLY A 89 13.20 -5.64 -1.10
C GLY A 89 13.09 -7.02 -0.51
N ARG A 90 13.84 -7.25 0.57
CA ARG A 90 13.93 -8.55 1.23
C ARG A 90 12.57 -9.04 1.73
N ASP A 91 12.49 -10.35 1.93
CA ASP A 91 11.35 -10.93 2.63
C ASP A 91 11.28 -10.39 4.05
N ALA A 92 10.06 -10.17 4.53
CA ALA A 92 9.76 -9.46 5.76
C ALA A 92 10.22 -7.99 5.87
N ALA A 93 10.74 -7.36 4.81
CA ALA A 93 11.21 -5.96 4.87
C ALA A 93 10.11 -4.91 5.09
N GLY A 94 8.83 -5.24 4.91
CA GLY A 94 7.70 -4.36 5.25
C GLY A 94 7.00 -3.71 4.06
N LYS A 95 7.26 -4.17 2.82
CA LYS A 95 6.65 -3.70 1.57
C LYS A 95 5.12 -3.60 1.63
N GLY A 96 4.44 -4.73 1.88
CA GLY A 96 2.98 -4.78 1.98
C GLY A 96 2.41 -3.88 3.08
N GLY A 97 3.16 -3.63 4.15
CA GLY A 97 2.77 -2.68 5.19
C GLY A 97 2.82 -1.23 4.70
N ALA A 98 3.82 -0.85 3.91
CA ALA A 98 3.89 0.47 3.29
C ALA A 98 2.79 0.64 2.23
N ILE A 99 2.58 -0.35 1.37
CA ILE A 99 1.49 -0.36 0.37
C ILE A 99 0.15 -0.19 1.07
N LYS A 100 -0.13 -0.98 2.12
CA LYS A 100 -1.38 -0.89 2.89
C LYS A 100 -1.62 0.53 3.41
N ARG A 101 -0.59 1.19 3.96
CA ARG A 101 -0.71 2.56 4.47
C ARG A 101 -0.89 3.62 3.39
N ILE A 102 -0.33 3.40 2.19
CA ILE A 102 -0.55 4.27 1.03
C ILE A 102 -2.00 4.15 0.55
N THR A 103 -2.49 2.92 0.35
CA THR A 103 -3.81 2.69 -0.27
C THR A 103 -4.98 2.93 0.66
N GLN A 104 -4.75 2.95 1.97
CA GLN A 104 -5.79 2.94 3.00
C GLN A 104 -6.88 4.00 2.82
N ARG A 105 -6.51 5.21 2.40
CA ARG A 105 -7.44 6.35 2.23
C ARG A 105 -7.61 6.76 0.77
N LEU A 106 -7.18 5.92 -0.17
CA LEU A 106 -7.26 6.20 -1.60
C LEU A 106 -8.44 5.45 -2.22
N ASN A 107 -9.03 6.07 -3.23
CA ASN A 107 -10.05 5.46 -4.06
C ASN A 107 -9.44 4.28 -4.84
N PRO A 108 -9.94 3.04 -4.64
CA PRO A 108 -9.38 1.85 -5.27
C PRO A 108 -9.55 1.82 -6.80
N ARG A 109 -10.38 2.72 -7.37
CA ARG A 109 -10.50 2.89 -8.83
C ARG A 109 -9.34 3.71 -9.43
N VAL A 110 -8.68 4.52 -8.60
CA VAL A 110 -7.55 5.37 -9.02
C VAL A 110 -6.23 4.72 -8.61
N CYS A 111 -6.14 4.25 -7.37
CA CYS A 111 -4.97 3.59 -6.82
C CYS A 111 -5.23 2.09 -6.68
N ARG A 112 -4.54 1.27 -7.47
CA ARG A 112 -4.67 -0.19 -7.43
C ARG A 112 -3.35 -0.88 -7.10
N VAL A 113 -3.44 -2.03 -6.44
CA VAL A 113 -2.29 -2.87 -6.11
C VAL A 113 -2.20 -4.02 -7.12
N ALA A 114 -1.03 -4.17 -7.75
CA ALA A 114 -0.69 -5.32 -8.56
C ALA A 114 0.20 -6.27 -7.74
N ALA A 115 -0.38 -7.38 -7.28
CA ALA A 115 0.31 -8.44 -6.54
C ALA A 115 0.10 -9.78 -7.27
N LEU A 116 0.97 -10.10 -8.23
CA LEU A 116 0.82 -11.26 -9.09
C LEU A 116 1.36 -12.52 -8.40
N PRO A 117 0.66 -13.67 -8.50
CA PRO A 117 1.20 -14.95 -8.04
C PRO A 117 2.33 -15.44 -8.97
N ALA A 118 2.95 -16.57 -8.61
CA ALA A 118 3.90 -17.25 -9.49
C ALA A 118 3.29 -17.49 -10.89
N PRO A 119 4.09 -17.37 -11.97
CA PRO A 119 3.58 -17.48 -13.33
C PRO A 119 3.06 -18.89 -13.61
N ASN A 120 1.88 -18.98 -14.21
CA ASN A 120 1.30 -20.23 -14.68
C ASN A 120 2.03 -20.76 -15.93
N ASN A 121 1.71 -21.99 -16.37
CA ASN A 121 2.39 -22.64 -17.49
C ASN A 121 2.36 -21.82 -18.79
N ARG A 122 1.27 -21.10 -19.05
CA ARG A 122 1.15 -20.24 -20.24
C ARG A 122 1.97 -18.96 -20.09
N GLU A 123 1.93 -18.32 -18.92
CA GLU A 123 2.71 -17.11 -18.63
C GLU A 123 4.22 -17.37 -18.70
N ARG A 124 4.68 -18.58 -18.33
CA ARG A 124 6.09 -19.00 -18.46
C ARG A 124 6.57 -19.08 -19.91
N THR A 125 5.68 -19.30 -20.87
CA THR A 125 6.01 -19.35 -22.30
C THR A 125 5.79 -18.02 -23.03
N GLN A 126 5.30 -16.99 -22.32
CA GLN A 126 5.08 -15.66 -22.87
C GLN A 126 6.37 -14.83 -22.81
N TRP A 127 6.35 -13.69 -23.50
CA TRP A 127 7.32 -12.65 -23.22
C TRP A 127 7.22 -12.23 -21.75
N TYR A 128 8.34 -12.23 -21.03
CA TYR A 128 8.37 -12.10 -19.58
C TYR A 128 7.61 -10.87 -19.03
N PHE A 129 7.68 -9.73 -19.74
CA PHE A 129 6.99 -8.50 -19.33
C PHE A 129 5.48 -8.51 -19.62
N GLN A 130 4.98 -9.41 -20.47
CA GLN A 130 3.61 -9.40 -20.98
C GLN A 130 2.55 -9.42 -19.87
N ARG A 131 2.74 -10.26 -18.85
CA ARG A 131 1.79 -10.34 -17.73
C ARG A 131 1.75 -9.05 -16.92
N TYR A 132 2.89 -8.38 -16.74
CA TYR A 132 2.97 -7.13 -15.98
C TYR A 132 2.39 -5.95 -16.76
N VAL A 133 2.55 -5.94 -18.09
CA VAL A 133 1.99 -4.89 -18.98
C VAL A 133 0.47 -4.78 -18.83
N SER A 134 -0.22 -5.90 -18.62
CA SER A 134 -1.68 -5.90 -18.39
C SER A 134 -2.13 -5.13 -17.14
N HIS A 135 -1.19 -4.84 -16.23
CA HIS A 135 -1.41 -4.09 -15.00
C HIS A 135 -0.83 -2.67 -15.05
N LEU A 136 -0.36 -2.16 -16.18
CA LEU A 136 0.12 -0.76 -16.26
C LEU A 136 -1.05 0.24 -16.20
N PRO A 137 -0.84 1.45 -15.64
CA PRO A 137 -1.91 2.44 -15.49
C PRO A 137 -2.40 3.00 -16.82
N ALA A 138 -3.72 3.20 -16.91
CA ALA A 138 -4.31 4.13 -17.88
C ALA A 138 -4.22 5.58 -17.37
N GLY A 139 -4.60 6.56 -18.21
CA GLY A 139 -4.59 7.98 -17.83
C GLY A 139 -5.42 8.23 -16.57
N GLY A 140 -4.82 8.87 -15.56
CA GLY A 140 -5.46 9.13 -14.27
C GLY A 140 -5.41 7.95 -13.30
N GLU A 141 -4.54 6.98 -13.53
CA GLU A 141 -4.34 5.83 -12.64
C GLU A 141 -2.94 5.81 -12.01
N MET A 142 -2.91 5.27 -10.79
CA MET A 142 -1.73 4.92 -10.01
C MET A 142 -1.72 3.42 -9.74
N VAL A 143 -0.58 2.76 -9.97
CA VAL A 143 -0.42 1.32 -9.69
C VAL A 143 0.76 1.08 -8.78
N LEU A 144 0.49 0.41 -7.65
CA LEU A 144 1.51 -0.05 -6.71
C LEU A 144 1.79 -1.54 -6.96
N PHE A 145 3.00 -1.87 -7.37
CA PHE A 145 3.44 -3.25 -7.58
C PHE A 145 4.03 -3.81 -6.28
N ASP A 146 3.36 -4.79 -5.66
CA ASP A 146 3.92 -5.59 -4.55
C ASP A 146 4.73 -6.74 -5.15
N ARG A 147 6.04 -6.50 -5.29
CA ARG A 147 6.90 -7.14 -6.30
C ARG A 147 6.47 -6.84 -7.73
N SER A 148 7.38 -7.11 -8.66
CA SER A 148 7.26 -6.65 -10.05
C SER A 148 8.00 -7.58 -11.01
N TRP A 149 8.27 -7.09 -12.22
CA TRP A 149 9.18 -7.75 -13.16
C TRP A 149 10.58 -7.99 -12.58
N TYR A 150 10.98 -7.27 -11.52
CA TYR A 150 12.24 -7.53 -10.81
C TYR A 150 12.28 -8.84 -10.03
N ASN A 151 11.20 -9.63 -9.98
CA ASN A 151 11.25 -11.02 -9.53
C ASN A 151 12.37 -11.82 -10.19
N ARG A 152 12.60 -11.60 -11.50
CA ARG A 152 13.68 -12.24 -12.26
C ARG A 152 15.08 -11.83 -11.79
N ALA A 153 15.26 -10.57 -11.40
CA ALA A 153 16.51 -10.06 -10.86
C ALA A 153 16.80 -10.53 -9.43
N GLY A 154 15.79 -11.00 -8.71
CA GLY A 154 15.88 -11.40 -7.31
C GLY A 154 15.60 -12.88 -7.09
N VAL A 155 14.34 -13.20 -6.79
CA VAL A 155 13.93 -14.56 -6.39
C VAL A 155 14.19 -15.60 -7.48
N GLU A 156 13.89 -15.31 -8.76
CA GLU A 156 14.11 -16.32 -9.81
C GLU A 156 15.59 -16.61 -10.01
N ARG A 157 16.45 -15.58 -9.91
CA ARG A 157 17.90 -15.78 -9.98
C ARG A 157 18.41 -16.61 -8.81
N VAL A 158 18.09 -16.23 -7.57
CA VAL A 158 18.64 -16.88 -6.37
C VAL A 158 18.12 -18.31 -6.20
N MET A 159 16.89 -18.58 -6.67
CA MET A 159 16.24 -19.88 -6.57
C MET A 159 16.36 -20.74 -7.83
N ASN A 160 17.08 -20.27 -8.85
CA ASN A 160 17.23 -20.95 -10.14
C ASN A 160 15.89 -21.24 -10.86
N PHE A 161 14.95 -20.29 -10.82
CA PHE A 161 13.68 -20.36 -11.57
C PHE A 161 13.76 -19.74 -12.97
N CYS A 162 14.89 -19.11 -13.30
CA CYS A 162 15.21 -18.67 -14.65
C CYS A 162 16.61 -19.17 -15.04
N SER A 163 16.87 -19.32 -16.34
CA SER A 163 18.21 -19.62 -16.84
C SER A 163 19.14 -18.39 -16.78
N ASP A 164 20.44 -18.60 -16.95
CA ASP A 164 21.41 -17.50 -17.06
C ASP A 164 21.11 -16.62 -18.29
N GLU A 165 20.68 -17.23 -19.40
CA GLU A 165 20.28 -16.51 -20.61
C GLU A 165 19.04 -15.64 -20.38
N GLU A 166 18.04 -16.16 -19.68
CA GLU A 166 16.83 -15.40 -19.33
C GLU A 166 17.11 -14.23 -18.38
N TYR A 167 18.03 -14.43 -17.44
CA TYR A 167 18.47 -13.41 -16.49
C TYR A 167 19.23 -12.28 -17.19
N GLU A 168 20.16 -12.62 -18.08
CA GLU A 168 20.89 -11.62 -18.87
C GLU A 168 19.99 -10.91 -19.87
N GLU A 169 19.07 -11.62 -20.51
CA GLU A 169 18.08 -11.02 -21.40
C GLU A 169 17.17 -10.04 -20.64
N PHE A 170 16.75 -10.38 -19.42
CA PHE A 170 16.01 -9.45 -18.58
C PHE A 170 16.76 -8.15 -18.34
N PHE A 171 18.07 -8.20 -18.05
CA PHE A 171 18.84 -6.98 -17.84
C PHE A 171 19.12 -6.17 -19.10
N ARG A 172 19.12 -6.80 -20.28
CA ARG A 172 19.13 -6.07 -21.56
C ARG A 172 17.78 -5.37 -21.78
N SER A 173 16.69 -6.06 -21.48
CA SER A 173 15.33 -5.61 -21.77
C SER A 173 14.78 -4.59 -20.75
N VAL A 174 15.04 -4.76 -19.45
CA VAL A 174 14.35 -3.97 -18.40
C VAL A 174 14.60 -2.46 -18.49
N PRO A 175 15.83 -1.95 -18.74
CA PRO A 175 16.03 -0.51 -18.84
C PRO A 175 15.33 0.06 -20.08
N GLU A 176 15.35 -0.67 -21.20
CA GLU A 176 14.68 -0.24 -22.43
C GLU A 176 13.15 -0.27 -22.28
N PHE A 177 12.62 -1.28 -21.60
CA PHE A 177 11.20 -1.36 -21.25
C PHE A 177 10.78 -0.15 -20.40
N GLU A 178 11.52 0.17 -19.34
CA GLU A 178 11.22 1.31 -18.46
C GLU A 178 11.35 2.65 -19.20
N LYS A 179 12.36 2.81 -20.07
CA LYS A 179 12.48 3.98 -20.95
C LYS A 179 11.30 4.12 -21.91
N MET A 180 10.80 3.02 -22.47
CA MET A 180 9.61 3.03 -23.33
C MET A 180 8.39 3.56 -22.55
N LEU A 181 8.19 3.09 -21.32
CA LEU A 181 7.11 3.56 -20.45
C LEU A 181 7.27 5.05 -20.10
N ALA A 182 8.48 5.47 -19.72
CA ALA A 182 8.79 6.86 -19.40
C ALA A 182 8.53 7.78 -20.60
N ARG A 183 8.98 7.42 -21.81
CA ARG A 183 8.70 8.16 -23.05
C ARG A 183 7.21 8.21 -23.40
N SER A 184 6.44 7.19 -23.02
CA SER A 184 4.99 7.20 -23.16
C SER A 184 4.31 8.16 -22.18
N GLY A 185 5.00 8.64 -21.14
CA GLY A 185 4.47 9.53 -20.10
C GLY A 185 4.05 8.79 -18.83
N VAL A 186 4.54 7.57 -18.60
CA VAL A 186 4.38 6.86 -17.31
C VAL A 186 5.55 7.22 -16.41
N GLN A 187 5.28 7.82 -15.25
CA GLN A 187 6.29 8.04 -14.23
C GLN A 187 6.52 6.74 -13.44
N ILE A 188 7.78 6.37 -13.22
CA ILE A 188 8.16 5.14 -12.52
C ILE A 188 8.97 5.50 -11.27
N LEU A 189 8.52 5.03 -10.11
CA LEU A 189 9.25 5.12 -8.85
C LEU A 189 9.59 3.71 -8.36
N LYS A 190 10.87 3.42 -8.09
CA LYS A 190 11.32 2.09 -7.66
C LYS A 190 11.92 2.15 -6.26
N TYR A 191 11.35 1.39 -5.34
CA TYR A 191 11.77 1.35 -3.94
C TYR A 191 12.33 -0.02 -3.58
N TRP A 192 13.54 -0.03 -3.00
CA TRP A 192 14.13 -1.21 -2.36
C TRP A 192 14.07 -1.06 -0.84
N PHE A 193 13.27 -1.90 -0.18
CA PHE A 193 13.17 -1.95 1.27
C PHE A 193 14.33 -2.76 1.86
N SER A 194 15.22 -2.08 2.58
CA SER A 194 16.44 -2.66 3.16
C SER A 194 16.29 -2.87 4.66
N ILE A 195 16.58 -4.09 5.12
CA ILE A 195 16.69 -4.48 6.53
C ILE A 195 18.00 -5.22 6.76
N THR A 196 18.44 -5.30 8.02
CA THR A 196 19.58 -6.13 8.43
C THR A 196 19.17 -7.60 8.54
N ASP A 197 20.15 -8.50 8.62
CA ASP A 197 19.90 -9.94 8.77
C ASP A 197 19.25 -10.24 10.12
N GLU A 198 19.71 -9.57 11.17
CA GLU A 198 19.18 -9.69 12.52
C GLU A 198 17.71 -9.28 12.57
N GLU A 199 17.36 -8.14 11.95
CA GLU A 199 15.98 -7.68 11.86
C GLU A 199 15.11 -8.64 11.04
N GLN A 200 15.68 -9.27 10.00
CA GLN A 200 14.96 -10.29 9.24
C GLN A 200 14.66 -11.53 10.09
N GLU A 201 15.62 -12.03 10.88
CA GLU A 201 15.41 -13.13 11.83
C GLU A 201 14.30 -12.79 12.82
N ILE A 202 14.39 -11.63 13.49
CA ILE A 202 13.39 -11.20 14.48
C ILE A 202 11.99 -11.22 13.87
N ARG A 203 11.83 -10.70 12.65
CA ARG A 203 10.53 -10.69 11.96
C ARG A 203 10.05 -12.07 11.57
N PHE A 204 10.94 -13.00 11.22
CA PHE A 204 10.57 -14.39 10.96
C PHE A 204 10.10 -15.10 12.23
N GLN A 205 10.85 -14.99 13.32
CA GLN A 205 10.44 -15.54 14.61
C GLN A 205 9.09 -15.00 15.05
N ASN A 206 8.87 -13.69 14.93
CA ASN A 206 7.59 -13.08 15.28
C ASN A 206 6.43 -13.64 14.45
N ARG A 207 6.63 -13.88 13.14
CA ARG A 207 5.58 -14.48 12.28
C ARG A 207 5.31 -15.95 12.60
N ILE A 208 6.32 -16.70 13.05
CA ILE A 208 6.17 -18.11 13.44
C ILE A 208 5.28 -18.22 14.68
N HIS A 209 5.49 -17.33 15.65
CA HIS A 209 4.82 -17.35 16.94
C HIS A 209 3.50 -16.56 16.99
N ASP A 210 3.17 -15.78 15.95
CA ASP A 210 1.93 -14.99 15.84
C ASP A 210 0.92 -15.65 14.89
N PRO A 211 -0.20 -16.22 15.41
CA PRO A 211 -1.22 -16.88 14.60
C PRO A 211 -1.83 -16.00 13.50
N LEU A 212 -1.90 -14.68 13.71
CA LEU A 212 -2.48 -13.74 12.75
C LEU A 212 -1.53 -13.45 11.57
N LYS A 213 -0.24 -13.78 11.73
CA LYS A 213 0.81 -13.53 10.73
C LYS A 213 1.41 -14.80 10.12
N GLN A 214 1.06 -15.99 10.60
CA GLN A 214 1.59 -17.25 10.08
C GLN A 214 1.35 -17.42 8.57
N TRP A 215 0.21 -16.95 8.05
CA TRP A 215 -0.08 -16.99 6.61
C TRP A 215 0.91 -16.19 5.74
N LYS A 216 1.69 -15.26 6.34
CA LYS A 216 2.74 -14.48 5.67
C LYS A 216 4.06 -15.25 5.51
N LEU A 217 4.11 -16.51 5.96
CA LEU A 217 5.26 -17.40 5.81
C LEU A 217 4.99 -18.43 4.72
N SER A 218 5.95 -18.54 3.80
CA SER A 218 6.01 -19.58 2.79
C SER A 218 7.29 -20.40 2.95
N PRO A 219 7.35 -21.63 2.41
CA PRO A 219 8.60 -22.39 2.36
C PRO A 219 9.74 -21.62 1.66
N MET A 220 9.40 -20.74 0.71
CA MET A 220 10.36 -19.89 0.00
C MET A 220 11.08 -18.91 0.92
N ASP A 221 10.37 -18.38 1.93
CA ASP A 221 10.92 -17.40 2.85
C ASP A 221 12.00 -18.00 3.77
N LEU A 222 11.89 -19.30 4.10
CA LEU A 222 12.90 -20.02 4.89
C LEU A 222 14.17 -20.29 4.07
N GLU A 223 14.00 -20.60 2.78
CA GLU A 223 15.14 -20.75 1.87
C GLU A 223 15.79 -19.41 1.57
N SER A 224 15.02 -18.31 1.50
CA SER A 224 15.58 -16.98 1.25
C SER A 224 16.47 -16.50 2.40
N ARG A 225 16.11 -16.84 3.64
CA ARG A 225 16.96 -16.66 4.82
C ARG A 225 18.32 -17.36 4.67
N ARG A 226 18.33 -18.64 4.27
CA ARG A 226 19.57 -19.42 4.08
C ARG A 226 20.47 -18.83 2.99
N ARG A 227 19.90 -18.15 2.00
CA ARG A 227 20.60 -17.58 0.84
C ARG A 227 20.82 -16.07 0.95
N TRP A 228 20.97 -15.53 2.17
CA TRP A 228 21.08 -14.09 2.43
C TRP A 228 22.10 -13.38 1.53
N GLU A 229 23.31 -13.95 1.41
CA GLU A 229 24.40 -13.37 0.61
C GLU A 229 24.09 -13.41 -0.90
N ALA A 230 23.48 -14.49 -1.40
CA ALA A 230 23.07 -14.58 -2.80
C ALA A 230 22.02 -13.51 -3.15
N TYR A 231 21.06 -13.25 -2.25
CA TYR A 231 20.13 -12.13 -2.39
C TYR A 231 20.82 -10.77 -2.32
N THR A 232 21.87 -10.63 -1.50
CA THR A 232 22.67 -9.40 -1.42
C THR A 232 23.35 -9.10 -2.76
N GLN A 233 24.00 -10.11 -3.35
CA GLN A 233 24.64 -10.00 -4.66
C GLN A 233 23.62 -9.70 -5.77
N ALA A 234 22.48 -10.42 -5.78
CA ALA A 234 21.41 -10.20 -6.74
C ALA A 234 20.85 -8.76 -6.67
N LYS A 235 20.64 -8.23 -5.46
CA LYS A 235 20.26 -6.83 -5.22
C LYS A 235 21.29 -5.86 -5.80
N GLU A 236 22.57 -6.05 -5.52
CA GLU A 236 23.63 -5.15 -6.00
C GLU A 236 23.68 -5.08 -7.53
N VAL A 237 23.65 -6.25 -8.19
CA VAL A 237 23.59 -6.33 -9.65
C VAL A 237 22.32 -5.67 -10.19
N MET A 238 21.17 -5.93 -9.56
CA MET A 238 19.89 -5.33 -9.94
C MET A 238 19.96 -3.80 -9.91
N LEU A 239 20.38 -3.22 -8.78
CA LEU A 239 20.48 -1.78 -8.62
C LEU A 239 21.48 -1.19 -9.62
N GLN A 240 22.64 -1.80 -9.79
CA GLN A 240 23.68 -1.31 -10.71
C GLN A 240 23.20 -1.31 -12.17
N ARG A 241 22.53 -2.37 -12.62
CA ARG A 241 22.18 -2.55 -14.04
C ARG A 241 20.86 -1.91 -14.45
N SER A 242 20.03 -1.51 -13.49
CA SER A 242 18.69 -0.96 -13.76
C SER A 242 18.41 0.39 -13.11
N HIS A 243 19.37 1.00 -12.42
CA HIS A 243 19.25 2.40 -12.00
C HIS A 243 19.52 3.31 -13.21
N ILE A 244 18.46 3.92 -13.75
CA ILE A 244 18.53 4.83 -14.89
C ILE A 244 17.89 6.19 -14.54
N PRO A 245 18.26 7.29 -15.21
CA PRO A 245 17.69 8.61 -14.93
C PRO A 245 16.16 8.67 -15.04
N GLU A 246 15.57 7.93 -15.97
CA GLU A 246 14.13 7.88 -16.20
C GLU A 246 13.35 7.06 -15.16
N ALA A 247 14.04 6.16 -14.46
CA ALA A 247 13.48 5.26 -13.46
C ALA A 247 14.56 4.94 -12.41
N PRO A 248 14.86 5.88 -11.49
CA PRO A 248 15.86 5.67 -10.46
C PRO A 248 15.38 4.67 -9.39
N TRP A 249 16.34 3.99 -8.79
CA TRP A 249 16.14 3.20 -7.57
C TRP A 249 16.38 4.03 -6.32
N TRP A 250 15.47 3.88 -5.35
CA TRP A 250 15.57 4.49 -4.02
C TRP A 250 15.60 3.42 -2.94
N VAL A 251 16.54 3.53 -2.00
CA VAL A 251 16.66 2.58 -0.89
C VAL A 251 15.94 3.13 0.33
N VAL A 252 14.94 2.38 0.81
CA VAL A 252 14.20 2.69 2.04
C VAL A 252 14.83 1.92 3.19
N GLN A 253 15.35 2.64 4.19
CA GLN A 253 15.85 2.05 5.43
C GLN A 253 14.67 1.55 6.26
N ALA A 254 14.47 0.23 6.27
CA ALA A 254 13.22 -0.41 6.68
C ALA A 254 13.30 -1.18 8.01
N VAL A 255 14.38 -1.02 8.77
CA VAL A 255 14.53 -1.63 10.11
C VAL A 255 13.43 -1.12 11.04
N ASP A 256 13.25 0.19 11.14
CA ASP A 256 12.06 0.78 11.77
C ASP A 256 10.92 0.85 10.75
N LYS A 257 9.92 -0.03 10.89
CA LYS A 257 8.76 -0.09 9.99
C LYS A 257 8.00 1.24 9.92
N LYS A 258 7.79 1.93 11.05
CA LYS A 258 6.99 3.15 11.12
C LYS A 258 7.68 4.28 10.38
N ARG A 259 8.97 4.49 10.66
CA ARG A 259 9.79 5.49 9.96
C ARG A 259 9.93 5.17 8.48
N ALA A 260 10.09 3.90 8.12
CA ALA A 260 10.19 3.48 6.73
C ALA A 260 8.93 3.81 5.93
N ARG A 261 7.74 3.56 6.50
CA ARG A 261 6.45 3.91 5.90
C ARG A 261 6.35 5.42 5.68
N LEU A 262 6.60 6.23 6.71
CA LEU A 262 6.52 7.69 6.61
C LEU A 262 7.51 8.25 5.58
N ASN A 263 8.77 7.82 5.61
CA ASN A 263 9.79 8.30 4.67
C ASN A 263 9.49 7.86 3.24
N CYS A 264 9.00 6.64 3.03
CA CYS A 264 8.62 6.16 1.70
C CYS A 264 7.47 6.99 1.12
N ILE A 265 6.43 7.28 1.92
CA ILE A 265 5.30 8.10 1.49
C ILE A 265 5.75 9.54 1.22
N HIS A 266 6.50 10.12 2.14
CA HIS A 266 7.03 11.49 1.99
C HIS A 266 7.89 11.64 0.73
N HIS A 267 8.81 10.70 0.50
CA HIS A 267 9.64 10.70 -0.71
C HIS A 267 8.79 10.50 -1.96
N MET A 268 7.82 9.57 -1.95
CA MET A 268 6.93 9.39 -3.10
C MET A 268 6.19 10.68 -3.46
N LEU A 269 5.64 11.39 -2.47
CA LEU A 269 5.00 12.69 -2.66
C LEU A 269 5.97 13.72 -3.24
N SER A 270 7.22 13.77 -2.75
CA SER A 270 8.22 14.73 -3.26
C SER A 270 8.69 14.45 -4.69
N GLN A 271 8.51 13.23 -5.20
CA GLN A 271 8.89 12.86 -6.57
C GLN A 271 7.81 13.23 -7.60
N VAL A 272 6.58 13.52 -7.17
CA VAL A 272 5.47 13.84 -8.08
C VAL A 272 5.17 15.34 -7.98
N PRO A 273 5.07 16.09 -9.10
CA PRO A 273 4.80 17.53 -9.07
C PRO A 273 3.31 17.84 -8.85
N TYR A 274 2.67 17.16 -7.89
CA TYR A 274 1.26 17.37 -7.58
C TYR A 274 1.05 18.71 -6.88
N HIS A 275 -0.15 19.23 -7.04
CA HIS A 275 -0.64 20.39 -6.31
C HIS A 275 -2.08 20.15 -5.91
N GLU A 276 -2.55 20.93 -4.94
CA GLU A 276 -3.92 20.84 -4.47
C GLU A 276 -4.90 21.28 -5.57
N ILE A 277 -5.93 20.47 -5.78
CA ILE A 277 -6.99 20.74 -6.74
C ILE A 277 -8.13 21.45 -6.03
N GLU A 278 -8.64 22.53 -6.61
CA GLU A 278 -9.83 23.21 -6.08
C GLU A 278 -11.06 22.33 -6.29
N HIS A 279 -11.73 21.98 -5.19
CA HIS A 279 -13.01 21.30 -5.21
C HIS A 279 -14.14 22.33 -5.10
N SER A 280 -15.19 22.19 -5.91
CA SER A 280 -16.40 22.98 -5.75
C SER A 280 -17.06 22.65 -4.40
N GLN A 281 -17.57 23.66 -3.71
CA GLN A 281 -18.32 23.45 -2.47
C GLN A 281 -19.50 22.52 -2.73
N ILE A 282 -19.60 21.45 -1.94
CA ILE A 282 -20.68 20.48 -2.02
C ILE A 282 -21.79 20.96 -1.09
N GLU A 283 -22.89 21.45 -1.66
CA GLU A 283 -24.11 21.72 -0.92
C GLU A 283 -24.97 20.45 -0.90
N LEU A 284 -25.28 19.94 0.29
CA LEU A 284 -26.19 18.80 0.43
C LEU A 284 -27.61 19.29 0.14
N PRO A 285 -28.25 18.85 -0.95
CA PRO A 285 -29.60 19.30 -1.27
C PRO A 285 -30.60 18.80 -0.23
N ALA A 286 -31.68 19.55 -0.05
CA ALA A 286 -32.80 19.09 0.76
C ALA A 286 -33.36 17.79 0.19
N ARG A 287 -33.69 16.85 1.08
CA ARG A 287 -34.31 15.58 0.69
C ARG A 287 -35.67 15.84 0.03
N VAL A 288 -35.89 15.24 -1.13
CA VAL A 288 -37.20 15.21 -1.80
C VAL A 288 -38.07 14.13 -1.15
N TYR A 289 -39.28 14.49 -0.76
CA TYR A 289 -40.27 13.58 -0.17
C TYR A 289 -41.44 13.37 -1.14
N HIS A 290 -41.90 12.12 -1.25
CA HIS A 290 -43.09 11.75 -2.00
C HIS A 290 -44.14 11.22 -1.04
N ASP A 291 -45.30 11.86 -0.97
CA ASP A 291 -46.39 11.49 -0.03
C ASP A 291 -46.92 10.06 -0.25
N GLU A 292 -46.78 9.55 -1.48
CA GLU A 292 -47.20 8.19 -1.86
C GLU A 292 -46.20 7.10 -1.44
N TYR A 293 -44.98 7.48 -1.04
CA TYR A 293 -43.95 6.53 -0.67
C TYR A 293 -43.99 6.20 0.82
N SER A 294 -44.24 4.93 1.14
CA SER A 294 -44.04 4.37 2.47
C SER A 294 -42.95 3.30 2.44
N ARG A 295 -42.00 3.39 3.36
CA ARG A 295 -40.95 2.37 3.51
C ARG A 295 -41.59 1.10 4.08
N GLN A 296 -41.56 0.02 3.31
CA GLN A 296 -41.99 -1.29 3.79
C GLN A 296 -40.94 -1.85 4.76
N PRO A 297 -41.34 -2.47 5.89
CA PRO A 297 -40.40 -3.05 6.83
C PRO A 297 -39.68 -4.24 6.18
N VAL A 298 -38.36 -4.33 6.42
CA VAL A 298 -37.56 -5.47 5.96
C VAL A 298 -37.91 -6.68 6.86
N PRO A 299 -38.22 -7.86 6.30
CA PRO A 299 -38.47 -9.06 7.09
C PRO A 299 -37.30 -9.36 8.04
N SER A 300 -37.59 -9.78 9.27
CA SER A 300 -36.56 -10.08 10.27
C SER A 300 -35.60 -11.20 9.83
N SER A 301 -36.07 -12.13 8.98
CA SER A 301 -35.24 -13.19 8.39
C SER A 301 -34.18 -12.68 7.41
N MET A 302 -34.29 -11.44 6.94
CA MET A 302 -33.32 -10.78 6.07
C MET A 302 -32.36 -9.87 6.85
N ILE A 303 -32.59 -9.67 8.15
CA ILE A 303 -31.72 -8.89 9.02
C ILE A 303 -30.62 -9.81 9.54
N VAL A 304 -29.37 -9.38 9.42
CA VAL A 304 -28.24 -10.10 10.02
C VAL A 304 -28.47 -10.16 11.53
N PRO A 305 -28.52 -11.36 12.15
CA PRO A 305 -28.75 -11.47 13.58
C PRO A 305 -27.70 -10.69 14.37
N GLU A 306 -28.15 -9.85 15.30
CA GLU A 306 -27.27 -9.15 16.24
C GLU A 306 -26.73 -10.17 17.26
N VAL A 307 -25.41 -10.32 17.31
CA VAL A 307 -24.71 -11.25 18.21
C VAL A 307 -23.88 -10.51 19.26
N TYR A 308 -23.58 -9.23 19.05
CA TYR A 308 -22.73 -8.41 19.91
C TYR A 308 -23.44 -7.13 20.31
#